data_AF-A0A5E5P3W1-F1
#
_entry.id   AF-A0A5E5P3W1-F1
#
_cell.length_a   1.000
_cell.length_b   1.000
_cell.length_c   1.000
_cell.angle_alpha   90.00
_cell.angle_beta   90.00
_cell.angle_gamma   90.00
#
_symmetry.space_group_name_H-M   'P 1'
#
loop_
_entity.id
_entity.type
_entity.pdbx_description
1 polymer ?
#
loop_
_entity_poly.entity_id
_entity_poly.type
_entity_poly.pdbx_seq_one_letter_code
_entity_poly.pdbx_strand_id
1 'polypeptide(L)'
;MKDQQRKGRGLATCVTAIVGSTLLLAGCGDRSVSGSYVAHFGNQADLLQITETPDHRFTGTLRHAGLKNDGTLTSSSANVSGSVDGNSITLTVLETPLPIGQNFSGSVTGDGIDLTVANGAQTGVEHFAKGQPSDFDQEVAQLNQAGQPIIAARQRGQRVEQLNRQVNALTDSLNQFVASAHQHLERLPRAQAYYEHAVTAEQAKLDRAQRLEATGNGVAQGQAGVIVGQMGVDKSQISIADDSIDRVQADAASAENALNARIAQWRGTCLDGSTVKVGDVIPDMGPCKGLARAVAAYNAVLPPLHSALAAAAQAKAHGHAQLATIWQAADNLH
;
A
#
# COMPACT_ATOMS: atom_id res chain seq x y z
N MET A 1 35.91 51.32 68.73
CA MET A 1 34.86 50.68 67.93
C MET A 1 33.65 50.45 68.84
N LYS A 2 32.59 51.23 68.58
CA LYS A 2 31.15 51.13 68.93
C LYS A 2 30.78 50.57 70.32
N ASP A 3 30.43 51.45 71.28
CA ASP A 3 29.06 51.97 71.56
C ASP A 3 28.09 50.88 72.01
N GLN A 4 27.72 50.77 73.30
CA GLN A 4 26.87 51.65 74.13
C GLN A 4 25.45 51.06 74.27
N GLN A 5 25.04 50.86 75.54
CA GLN A 5 23.76 51.30 76.15
C GLN A 5 22.42 50.80 75.55
N ARG A 6 21.28 50.69 76.24
CA ARG A 6 20.79 50.94 77.62
C ARG A 6 19.33 50.43 77.68
N LYS A 7 18.91 50.04 78.89
CA LYS A 7 17.64 50.36 79.59
C LYS A 7 16.28 50.31 78.88
N GLY A 8 15.32 49.78 79.65
CA GLY A 8 14.01 50.41 79.89
C GLY A 8 12.89 49.38 80.08
N ARG A 9 12.39 49.16 81.31
CA ARG A 9 11.10 49.70 81.83
C ARG A 9 9.89 49.26 80.99
N GLY A 10 8.81 48.69 81.52
CA GLY A 10 8.37 48.49 82.90
C GLY A 10 6.94 47.93 82.92
N LEU A 11 6.49 47.54 84.12
CA LEU A 11 5.13 47.68 84.69
C LEU A 11 3.95 47.88 83.74
N ALA A 12 2.96 46.98 83.79
CA ALA A 12 1.64 47.25 84.38
C ALA A 12 0.61 46.15 84.05
N THR A 13 0.06 45.62 85.14
CA THR A 13 -1.25 44.99 85.30
C THR A 13 -2.35 45.68 84.48
N CYS A 14 -3.26 44.90 83.87
CA CYS A 14 -4.73 45.10 84.00
C CYS A 14 -5.57 44.15 83.13
N VAL A 15 -6.50 43.48 83.83
CA VAL A 15 -7.93 43.33 83.50
C VAL A 15 -8.32 42.35 82.38
N THR A 16 -8.91 41.25 82.87
CA THR A 16 -9.89 40.35 82.25
C THR A 16 -10.91 41.06 81.35
N ALA A 17 -10.95 40.66 80.07
CA ALA A 17 -12.07 40.89 79.17
C ALA A 17 -12.77 39.56 78.89
N ILE A 18 -14.07 39.52 79.18
CA ILE A 18 -15.00 38.44 78.86
C ILE A 18 -15.17 38.43 77.33
N VAL A 19 -14.61 37.42 76.66
CA VAL A 19 -14.85 37.18 75.22
C VAL A 19 -16.15 36.40 75.09
N GLY A 20 -17.20 37.14 74.74
CA GLY A 20 -18.49 36.59 74.34
C GLY A 20 -18.37 35.83 73.02
N SER A 21 -19.04 34.68 73.00
CA SER A 21 -19.17 33.69 71.94
C SER A 21 -19.23 34.25 70.51
N THR A 22 -18.22 33.93 69.71
CA THR A 22 -18.29 33.96 68.25
C THR A 22 -19.21 32.84 67.77
N LEU A 23 -20.37 33.21 67.23
CA LEU A 23 -21.19 32.34 66.39
C LEU A 23 -20.35 31.85 65.20
N LEU A 24 -20.05 30.54 65.19
CA LEU A 24 -19.60 29.83 64.00
C LEU A 24 -20.77 29.75 63.01
N LEU A 25 -20.91 30.79 62.18
CA LEU A 25 -21.60 30.67 60.90
C LEU A 25 -20.74 29.75 60.03
N ALA A 26 -20.98 28.44 60.13
CA ALA A 26 -20.58 27.50 59.09
C ALA A 26 -21.33 27.94 57.82
N GLY A 27 -20.62 28.63 56.93
CA GLY A 27 -21.13 29.02 55.63
C GLY A 27 -21.54 27.77 54.85
N CYS A 28 -22.86 27.52 54.81
CA CYS A 28 -23.47 26.73 53.75
C CYS A 28 -23.41 27.58 52.47
N GLY A 29 -22.23 27.63 51.85
CA GLY A 29 -22.12 28.13 50.49
C GLY A 29 -22.80 27.12 49.57
N ASP A 30 -23.76 27.58 48.77
CA ASP A 30 -24.30 26.80 47.65
C ASP A 30 -23.13 26.23 46.86
N ARG A 31 -22.97 24.91 46.91
CA ARG A 31 -21.91 24.22 46.18
C ARG A 31 -22.35 24.12 44.73
N SER A 32 -22.05 25.16 43.95
CA SER A 32 -22.34 25.10 42.52
C SER A 32 -21.47 24.04 41.83
N VAL A 33 -22.08 23.30 40.91
CA VAL A 33 -21.40 22.37 40.01
C VAL A 33 -20.76 23.05 38.80
N SER A 34 -20.84 24.38 38.69
CA SER A 34 -20.18 25.11 37.61
C SER A 34 -18.68 24.83 37.58
N GLY A 35 -18.15 24.53 36.39
CA GLY A 35 -16.73 24.21 36.23
C GLY A 35 -16.41 23.46 34.95
N SER A 36 -15.12 23.14 34.82
CA SER A 36 -14.61 22.22 33.81
C SER A 36 -14.23 20.91 34.50
N TYR A 37 -14.56 19.81 33.85
CA TYR A 37 -14.32 18.47 34.35
C TYR A 37 -13.75 17.62 33.22
N VAL A 38 -12.72 16.84 33.51
CA VAL A 38 -12.03 16.00 32.54
C VAL A 38 -12.14 14.55 32.96
N ALA A 39 -12.61 13.72 32.04
CA ALA A 39 -12.52 12.28 32.13
C ALA A 39 -11.48 11.79 31.12
N HIS A 40 -10.72 10.77 31.48
CA HIS A 40 -9.85 10.08 30.55
C HIS A 40 -9.91 8.58 30.85
N PHE A 41 -10.09 7.78 29.81
CA PHE A 41 -10.18 6.33 29.97
C PHE A 41 -9.58 5.65 28.74
N GLY A 42 -8.55 4.84 28.95
CA GLY A 42 -7.91 4.08 27.88
C GLY A 42 -7.42 4.97 26.73
N ASN A 43 -8.12 4.93 25.61
CA ASN A 43 -7.80 5.63 24.37
C ASN A 43 -8.67 6.86 24.10
N GLN A 44 -9.37 7.39 25.10
CA GLN A 44 -10.23 8.57 24.97
C GLN A 44 -10.08 9.56 26.12
N ALA A 45 -10.44 10.81 25.83
CA ALA A 45 -10.52 11.92 26.77
C ALA A 45 -11.80 12.73 26.50
N ASP A 46 -12.43 13.19 27.57
CA ASP A 46 -13.67 13.94 27.54
C ASP A 46 -13.56 15.17 28.44
N LEU A 47 -14.07 16.30 27.96
CA LEU A 47 -14.12 17.57 28.69
C LEU A 47 -15.57 18.03 28.78
N LEU A 48 -16.08 18.03 30.00
CA LEU A 48 -17.39 18.55 30.35
C LEU A 48 -17.23 19.95 30.96
N GLN A 49 -17.80 20.96 30.31
CA GLN A 49 -17.83 22.33 30.83
C GLN A 49 -19.26 22.75 31.06
N ILE A 50 -19.63 23.01 32.31
CA ILE A 50 -21.01 23.35 32.67
C ILE A 50 -21.06 24.63 33.49
N THR A 51 -22.14 25.38 33.31
CA THR A 51 -22.51 26.54 34.11
C THR A 51 -23.90 26.31 34.69
N GLU A 52 -23.97 26.26 36.01
CA GLU A 52 -25.21 26.09 36.76
C GLU A 52 -25.89 27.44 36.99
N THR A 53 -27.19 27.48 36.80
CA THR A 53 -28.07 28.61 37.08
C THR A 53 -28.64 28.51 38.51
N PRO A 54 -29.14 29.62 39.10
CA PRO A 54 -29.66 29.60 40.47
C PRO A 54 -30.84 28.65 40.73
N ASP A 55 -31.52 28.15 39.68
CA ASP A 55 -32.59 27.14 39.77
C ASP A 55 -32.05 25.70 39.71
N HIS A 56 -30.75 25.49 39.95
CA HIS A 56 -30.04 24.19 39.90
C HIS A 56 -30.12 23.47 38.55
N ARG A 57 -30.42 24.20 37.48
CA ARG A 57 -30.23 23.73 36.11
C ARG A 57 -28.84 24.09 35.64
N PHE A 58 -28.34 23.40 34.62
CA PHE A 58 -27.08 23.78 33.98
C PHE A 58 -27.14 23.63 32.47
N THR A 59 -26.27 24.38 31.81
CA THR A 59 -25.98 24.24 30.38
C THR A 59 -24.47 24.21 30.17
N GLY A 60 -24.02 23.64 29.06
CA GLY A 60 -22.60 23.44 28.85
C GLY A 60 -22.24 22.81 27.51
N THR A 61 -20.99 22.39 27.42
CA THR A 61 -20.43 21.64 26.29
C THR A 61 -19.74 20.38 26.77
N LEU A 62 -19.84 19.33 25.97
CA LEU A 62 -19.04 18.12 26.07
C LEU A 62 -18.15 18.04 24.84
N ARG A 63 -16.83 18.02 25.03
CA ARG A 63 -15.84 17.78 23.98
C ARG A 63 -15.26 16.39 24.18
N HIS A 64 -15.19 15.62 23.11
CA HIS A 64 -14.63 14.27 23.12
C HIS A 64 -13.43 14.19 22.17
N ALA A 65 -12.42 13.43 22.57
CA ALA A 65 -11.32 13.01 21.73
C ALA A 65 -11.03 11.52 21.94
N GLY A 66 -10.87 10.78 20.84
CA GLY A 66 -10.61 9.35 20.88
C GLY A 66 -9.52 8.94 19.89
N LEU A 67 -8.60 8.09 20.33
CA LEU A 67 -7.59 7.46 19.48
C LEU A 67 -8.15 6.18 18.87
N LYS A 68 -8.27 6.17 17.54
CA LYS A 68 -8.67 4.98 16.78
C LYS A 68 -7.54 3.96 16.69
N ASN A 69 -7.90 2.72 16.38
CA ASN A 69 -6.96 1.63 16.10
C ASN A 69 -6.04 1.89 14.90
N ASP A 70 -6.33 2.89 14.07
CA ASP A 70 -5.46 3.35 12.99
C ASP A 70 -4.42 4.39 13.40
N GLY A 71 -4.43 4.80 14.66
CA GLY A 71 -3.56 5.84 15.20
C GLY A 71 -4.07 7.27 14.95
N THR A 72 -5.20 7.44 14.27
CA THR A 72 -5.80 8.76 14.06
C THR A 72 -6.68 9.17 15.24
N LEU A 73 -6.79 10.48 15.46
CA LEU A 73 -7.71 11.03 16.44
C LEU A 73 -9.08 11.31 15.80
N THR A 74 -10.13 10.96 16.52
CA THR A 74 -11.46 11.55 16.34
C THR A 74 -11.67 12.62 17.37
N SER A 75 -12.37 13.68 16.97
CA SER A 75 -12.89 14.68 17.89
C SER A 75 -14.34 14.96 17.58
N SER A 76 -15.12 15.23 18.63
CA SER A 76 -16.49 15.69 18.52
C SER A 76 -16.81 16.67 19.65
N SER A 77 -17.87 17.43 19.47
CA SER A 77 -18.39 18.34 20.48
C SER A 77 -19.92 18.30 20.44
N ALA A 78 -20.53 18.32 21.62
CA ALA A 78 -21.97 18.36 21.80
C ALA A 78 -22.34 19.41 22.86
N ASN A 79 -23.56 19.91 22.77
CA ASN A 79 -24.12 20.73 23.84
C ASN A 79 -24.68 19.81 24.92
N VAL A 80 -24.58 20.23 26.17
CA VAL A 80 -25.19 19.53 27.29
C VAL A 80 -26.13 20.44 28.07
N SER A 81 -27.17 19.84 28.63
CA SER A 81 -28.06 20.49 29.59
C SER A 81 -28.45 19.52 30.68
N GLY A 82 -28.91 20.01 31.82
CA GLY A 82 -29.29 19.12 32.91
C GLY A 82 -29.71 19.84 34.16
N SER A 83 -29.78 19.09 35.26
CA SER A 83 -30.08 19.60 36.58
C SER A 83 -29.38 18.81 37.68
N VAL A 84 -29.17 19.46 38.82
CA VAL A 84 -28.61 18.87 40.03
C VAL A 84 -29.67 18.91 41.13
N ASP A 85 -29.83 17.81 41.86
CA ASP A 85 -30.68 17.73 43.06
C ASP A 85 -29.87 17.05 44.19
N GLY A 86 -29.38 17.87 45.12
CA GLY A 86 -28.44 17.46 46.15
C GLY A 86 -27.14 16.92 45.54
N ASN A 87 -26.87 15.63 45.74
CA ASN A 87 -25.74 14.94 45.13
C ASN A 87 -26.09 14.24 43.82
N SER A 88 -27.33 14.25 43.36
CA SER A 88 -27.75 13.60 42.12
C SER A 88 -27.63 14.57 40.96
N ILE A 89 -27.13 14.10 39.81
CA ILE A 89 -27.06 14.88 38.57
C ILE A 89 -27.74 14.13 37.44
N THR A 90 -28.50 14.86 36.62
CA THR A 90 -29.02 14.37 35.33
C THR A 90 -28.47 15.25 34.23
N LEU A 91 -27.92 14.64 33.18
CA LEU A 91 -27.30 15.32 32.05
C LEU A 91 -27.86 14.77 30.73
N THR A 92 -28.22 15.66 29.83
CA THR A 92 -28.64 15.36 28.46
C THR A 92 -27.57 15.84 27.50
N VAL A 93 -26.98 14.93 26.73
CA VAL A 93 -26.09 15.25 25.60
C VAL A 93 -26.93 15.39 24.35
N LEU A 94 -26.89 16.57 23.73
CA LEU A 94 -27.59 16.87 22.49
C LEU A 94 -26.62 16.68 21.32
N GLU A 95 -26.73 15.54 20.63
CA GLU A 95 -26.00 15.31 19.39
C GLU A 95 -26.53 16.25 18.28
N THR A 96 -25.65 16.69 17.38
CA THR A 96 -26.02 17.51 16.21
C THR A 96 -25.80 16.68 14.94
N PRO A 97 -26.66 16.76 13.91
CA PRO A 97 -27.76 17.72 13.69
C PRO A 97 -29.17 17.26 14.14
N LEU A 98 -29.33 16.06 14.69
CA LEU A 98 -30.62 15.53 15.15
C LEU A 98 -30.71 15.61 16.67
N PRO A 99 -31.77 16.22 17.27
CA PRO A 99 -31.89 16.42 18.71
C PRO A 99 -32.29 15.13 19.46
N ILE A 100 -31.66 14.00 19.14
CA ILE A 100 -31.78 12.78 19.91
C ILE A 100 -30.86 12.96 21.11
N GLY A 101 -31.45 13.42 22.22
CA GLY A 101 -30.73 13.60 23.47
C GLY A 101 -30.42 12.25 24.13
N GLN A 102 -29.15 11.98 24.42
CA GLN A 102 -28.78 10.88 25.30
C GLN A 102 -28.82 11.37 26.75
N ASN A 103 -29.58 10.69 27.60
CA ASN A 103 -29.70 11.05 29.02
C ASN A 103 -28.78 10.17 29.86
N PHE A 104 -28.00 10.82 30.72
CA PHE A 104 -27.10 10.21 31.68
C PHE A 104 -27.52 10.65 33.08
N SER A 105 -27.49 9.71 34.01
CA SER A 105 -27.72 9.97 35.43
C SER A 105 -26.45 9.68 36.20
N GLY A 106 -26.21 10.42 37.28
CA GLY A 106 -24.96 10.32 38.01
C GLY A 106 -25.01 10.95 39.38
N SER A 107 -23.84 11.10 39.98
CA SER A 107 -23.66 11.80 41.24
C SER A 107 -22.54 12.83 41.22
N VAL A 108 -22.76 13.95 41.90
CA VAL A 108 -21.74 14.95 42.19
C VAL A 108 -20.95 14.49 43.42
N THR A 109 -19.64 14.39 43.27
CA THR A 109 -18.70 13.99 44.31
C THR A 109 -17.89 15.19 44.80
N GLY A 110 -17.00 14.98 45.78
CA GLY A 110 -16.12 16.05 46.27
C GLY A 110 -15.02 16.45 45.26
N ASP A 111 -14.67 15.53 44.36
CA ASP A 111 -13.58 15.61 43.39
C ASP A 111 -14.06 15.72 41.93
N GLY A 112 -15.36 15.56 41.65
CA GLY A 112 -15.86 15.57 40.29
C GLY A 112 -17.34 15.22 40.12
N ILE A 113 -17.63 14.63 38.97
CA ILE A 113 -18.96 14.14 38.58
C ILE A 113 -18.81 12.70 38.10
N ASP A 114 -19.56 11.78 38.69
CA ASP A 114 -19.67 10.40 38.23
C ASP A 114 -20.92 10.25 37.37
N LEU A 115 -20.77 9.93 36.09
CA LEU A 115 -21.88 9.65 35.19
C LEU A 115 -22.03 8.15 34.95
N THR A 116 -23.26 7.64 35.05
CA THR A 116 -23.57 6.26 34.66
C THR A 116 -23.71 6.20 33.15
N VAL A 117 -22.80 5.46 32.51
CA VAL A 117 -22.76 5.26 31.06
C VAL A 117 -23.17 3.82 30.73
N ALA A 118 -24.11 3.68 29.79
CA ALA A 118 -24.54 2.37 29.31
C ALA A 118 -23.55 1.84 28.26
N ASN A 119 -23.08 0.60 28.46
CA ASN A 119 -22.27 -0.14 27.48
C ASN A 119 -22.97 -1.48 27.16
N GLY A 120 -23.96 -1.42 26.29
CA GLY A 120 -24.80 -2.58 25.96
C GLY A 120 -25.63 -3.05 27.16
N ALA A 121 -25.41 -4.28 27.62
CA ALA A 121 -26.11 -4.85 28.78
C ALA A 121 -25.47 -4.51 30.13
N GLN A 122 -24.34 -3.79 30.13
CA GLN A 122 -23.60 -3.42 31.34
C GLN A 122 -23.66 -1.90 31.54
N THR A 123 -23.71 -1.46 32.80
CA THR A 123 -23.59 -0.06 33.18
C THR A 123 -22.19 0.18 33.75
N GLY A 124 -21.46 1.11 33.16
CA GLY A 124 -20.20 1.63 33.70
C GLY A 124 -20.42 2.96 34.42
N VAL A 125 -19.41 3.38 35.18
CA VAL A 125 -19.33 4.73 35.72
C VAL A 125 -18.13 5.42 35.08
N GLU A 126 -18.37 6.60 34.53
CA GLU A 126 -17.34 7.48 34.01
C GLU A 126 -17.14 8.63 35.00
N HIS A 127 -15.92 8.76 35.52
CA HIS A 127 -15.57 9.80 36.47
C HIS A 127 -14.97 11.00 35.75
N PHE A 128 -15.64 12.15 35.86
CA PHE A 128 -15.18 13.46 35.40
C PHE A 128 -14.55 14.21 36.56
N ALA A 129 -13.22 14.19 36.66
CA ALA A 129 -12.48 14.89 37.69
C ALA A 129 -12.51 16.40 37.45
N LYS A 130 -12.62 17.21 38.50
CA LYS A 130 -12.59 18.67 38.38
C LYS A 130 -11.21 19.14 37.89
N GLY A 131 -11.19 19.97 36.85
CA GLY A 131 -9.94 20.38 36.19
C GLY A 131 -10.07 21.66 35.37
N GLN A 132 -9.17 21.81 34.42
CA GLN A 132 -9.12 22.92 33.45
C GLN A 132 -9.16 22.38 32.02
N PRO A 133 -9.58 23.21 31.04
CA PRO A 133 -9.52 22.82 29.63
C PRO A 133 -8.11 22.40 29.16
N SER A 134 -7.06 22.94 29.78
CA SER A 134 -5.67 22.56 29.50
C SER A 134 -5.36 21.10 29.85
N ASP A 135 -6.05 20.52 30.84
CA ASP A 135 -5.84 19.13 31.24
C ASP A 135 -6.36 18.18 30.14
N PHE A 136 -7.51 18.52 29.55
CA PHE A 136 -8.01 17.83 28.35
C PHE A 136 -7.06 17.98 27.16
N ASP A 137 -6.56 19.19 26.89
CA ASP A 137 -5.63 19.40 25.78
C ASP A 137 -4.31 18.62 25.98
N GLN A 138 -3.87 18.43 27.24
CA GLN A 138 -2.74 17.58 27.58
C GLN A 138 -3.04 16.10 27.31
N GLU A 139 -4.22 15.60 27.66
CA GLU A 139 -4.62 14.22 27.33
C GLU A 139 -4.74 14.00 25.82
N VAL A 140 -5.29 14.97 25.07
CA VAL A 140 -5.33 14.92 23.59
C VAL A 140 -3.91 14.85 23.01
N ALA A 141 -2.96 15.62 23.56
CA ALA A 141 -1.57 15.57 23.13
C ALA A 141 -0.93 14.19 23.40
N GLN A 142 -1.23 13.57 24.54
CA GLN A 142 -0.79 12.20 24.86
C GLN A 142 -1.38 11.16 23.91
N LEU A 143 -2.69 11.24 23.61
CA LEU A 143 -3.34 10.36 22.65
C LEU A 143 -2.74 10.52 21.24
N ASN A 144 -2.45 11.75 20.81
CA ASN A 144 -1.77 11.99 19.54
C ASN A 144 -0.35 11.40 19.51
N GLN A 145 0.40 11.53 20.60
CA GLN A 145 1.73 10.94 20.75
C GLN A 145 1.68 9.41 20.69
N ALA A 146 0.68 8.79 21.33
CA ALA A 146 0.44 7.35 21.28
C ALA A 146 0.04 6.86 19.87
N GLY A 147 -0.63 7.71 19.07
CA GLY A 147 -1.01 7.41 17.69
C GLY A 147 0.16 7.38 16.69
N GLN A 148 1.21 8.17 16.92
CA GLN A 148 2.38 8.27 16.01
C GLN A 148 3.03 6.91 15.67
N PRO A 149 3.38 6.03 16.63
CA PRO A 149 3.96 4.73 16.30
C PRO A 149 3.00 3.83 15.51
N ILE A 150 1.67 3.93 15.72
CA ILE A 150 0.67 3.15 14.99
C ILE A 150 0.63 3.59 13.52
N ILE A 151 0.61 4.90 13.28
CA ILE A 151 0.65 5.48 11.94
C ILE A 151 1.95 5.09 11.23
N ALA A 152 3.10 5.21 11.91
CA ALA A 152 4.40 4.86 11.35
C ALA A 152 4.49 3.36 11.00
N ALA A 153 4.00 2.48 11.88
CA ALA A 153 3.96 1.05 11.63
C ALA A 153 3.06 0.70 10.43
N ARG A 154 1.88 1.34 10.32
CA ARG A 154 0.98 1.15 9.18
C ARG A 154 1.60 1.62 7.86
N GLN A 155 2.20 2.81 7.84
CA GLN A 155 2.88 3.31 6.64
C GLN A 155 4.02 2.37 6.22
N ARG A 156 4.77 1.83 7.20
CA ARG A 156 5.79 0.82 6.92
C ARG A 156 5.18 -0.44 6.30
N GLY A 157 4.10 -0.97 6.88
CA GLY A 157 3.38 -2.13 6.33
C GLY A 157 2.90 -1.91 4.89
N GLN A 158 2.30 -0.76 4.59
CA GLN A 158 1.85 -0.41 3.23
C GLN A 158 3.01 -0.35 2.23
N ARG A 159 4.16 0.18 2.64
CA ARG A 159 5.36 0.20 1.78
C ARG A 159 5.89 -1.23 1.54
N VAL A 160 5.92 -2.09 2.56
CA VAL A 160 6.29 -3.51 2.39
C VAL A 160 5.33 -4.22 1.43
N GLU A 161 4.02 -4.03 1.56
CA GLU A 161 3.03 -4.59 0.64
C GLU A 161 3.22 -4.10 -0.81
N GLN A 162 3.53 -2.82 -1.00
CA GLN A 162 3.82 -2.28 -2.32
C GLN A 162 5.07 -2.93 -2.93
N LEU A 163 6.13 -3.08 -2.15
CA LEU A 163 7.34 -3.78 -2.57
C LEU A 163 7.06 -5.24 -2.90
N ASN A 164 6.29 -5.96 -2.06
CA ASN A 164 5.86 -7.33 -2.32
C ASN A 164 5.11 -7.46 -3.65
N ARG A 165 4.19 -6.53 -3.95
CA ARG A 165 3.47 -6.51 -5.24
C ARG A 165 4.43 -6.33 -6.42
N GLN A 166 5.44 -5.48 -6.30
CA GLN A 166 6.43 -5.28 -7.36
C GLN A 166 7.31 -6.54 -7.59
N VAL A 167 7.74 -7.19 -6.50
CA VAL A 167 8.50 -8.45 -6.55
C VAL A 167 7.68 -9.56 -7.20
N ASN A 168 6.41 -9.70 -6.80
CA ASN A 168 5.51 -10.71 -7.36
C ASN A 168 5.25 -10.43 -8.85
N ALA A 169 4.98 -9.19 -9.24
CA ALA A 169 4.78 -8.83 -10.64
C ALA A 169 6.02 -9.11 -11.51
N LEU A 170 7.23 -8.94 -10.98
CA LEU A 170 8.46 -9.37 -11.68
C LEU A 170 8.57 -10.89 -11.77
N THR A 171 8.28 -11.59 -10.68
CA THR A 171 8.26 -13.06 -10.64
C THR A 171 7.31 -13.62 -11.72
N ASP A 172 6.11 -13.06 -11.83
CA ASP A 172 5.12 -13.46 -12.84
C ASP A 172 5.62 -13.17 -14.26
N SER A 173 6.23 -11.99 -14.47
CA SER A 173 6.81 -11.64 -15.78
C SER A 173 7.92 -12.61 -16.20
N LEU A 174 8.77 -13.03 -15.26
CA LEU A 174 9.84 -14.00 -15.51
C LEU A 174 9.28 -15.38 -15.83
N ASN A 175 8.28 -15.84 -15.07
CA ASN A 175 7.63 -17.12 -15.33
C ASN A 175 6.93 -17.14 -16.69
N GLN A 176 6.27 -16.05 -17.08
CA GLN A 176 5.65 -15.92 -18.39
C GLN A 176 6.69 -15.95 -19.52
N PHE A 177 7.83 -15.27 -19.34
CA PHE A 177 8.93 -15.34 -20.30
C PHE A 177 9.45 -16.77 -20.45
N VAL A 178 9.70 -17.48 -19.33
CA VAL A 178 10.16 -18.88 -19.35
C VAL A 178 9.16 -19.78 -20.08
N ALA A 179 7.87 -19.62 -19.82
CA ALA A 179 6.83 -20.38 -20.51
C ALA A 179 6.82 -20.10 -22.03
N SER A 180 6.92 -18.83 -22.43
CA SER A 180 7.02 -18.45 -23.85
C SER A 180 8.29 -19.01 -24.48
N ALA A 181 9.42 -18.93 -23.79
CA ALA A 181 10.69 -19.49 -24.24
C ALA A 181 10.59 -20.99 -24.51
N HIS A 182 9.97 -21.76 -23.63
CA HIS A 182 9.71 -23.18 -23.87
C HIS A 182 8.82 -23.42 -25.10
N GLN A 183 7.77 -22.64 -25.30
CA GLN A 183 6.94 -22.75 -26.51
C GLN A 183 7.74 -22.44 -27.79
N HIS A 184 8.65 -21.47 -27.74
CA HIS A 184 9.54 -21.17 -28.87
C HIS A 184 10.54 -22.31 -29.11
N LEU A 185 11.13 -22.88 -28.06
CA LEU A 185 12.04 -24.02 -28.15
C LEU A 185 11.39 -25.23 -28.83
N GLU A 186 10.09 -25.45 -28.63
CA GLU A 186 9.34 -26.52 -29.31
C GLU A 186 9.02 -26.21 -30.79
N ARG A 187 8.87 -24.92 -31.14
CA ARG A 187 8.42 -24.49 -32.47
C ARG A 187 9.57 -24.19 -33.44
N LEU A 188 10.67 -23.61 -32.95
CA LEU A 188 11.80 -23.18 -33.78
C LEU A 188 12.44 -24.31 -34.60
N PRO A 189 12.60 -25.55 -34.09
CA PRO A 189 13.08 -26.65 -34.92
C PRO A 189 12.18 -26.95 -36.14
N ARG A 190 10.87 -26.72 -36.02
CA ARG A 190 9.94 -26.88 -37.17
C ARG A 190 10.14 -25.80 -38.21
N ALA A 191 10.50 -24.58 -37.79
CA ALA A 191 10.84 -23.51 -38.70
C ALA A 191 12.16 -23.79 -39.46
N GLN A 192 13.11 -24.50 -38.85
CA GLN A 192 14.33 -24.94 -39.55
C GLN A 192 13.97 -25.96 -40.64
N ALA A 193 13.21 -27.00 -40.29
CA ALA A 193 12.75 -28.02 -41.24
C ALA A 193 11.90 -27.43 -42.39
N TYR A 194 11.19 -26.32 -42.13
CA TYR A 194 10.42 -25.61 -43.16
C TYR A 194 11.31 -25.11 -44.31
N TYR A 195 12.47 -24.51 -44.03
CA TYR A 195 13.36 -24.01 -45.09
C TYR A 195 13.97 -25.15 -45.92
N GLU A 196 14.36 -26.25 -45.27
CA GLU A 196 14.87 -27.43 -45.98
C GLU A 196 13.82 -28.02 -46.94
N HIS A 197 12.57 -28.11 -46.46
CA HIS A 197 11.44 -28.57 -47.27
C HIS A 197 11.13 -27.59 -48.42
N ALA A 198 11.15 -26.28 -48.14
CA ALA A 198 10.90 -25.25 -49.15
C ALA A 198 11.94 -25.29 -50.28
N VAL A 199 13.24 -25.40 -49.95
CA VAL A 199 14.30 -25.57 -50.94
C VAL A 199 14.06 -26.81 -51.80
N THR A 200 13.76 -27.94 -51.17
CA THR A 200 13.51 -29.21 -51.88
C THR A 200 12.32 -29.11 -52.83
N ALA A 201 11.23 -28.49 -52.37
CA ALA A 201 10.01 -28.31 -53.17
C ALA A 201 10.23 -27.37 -54.36
N GLU A 202 10.91 -26.24 -54.14
CA GLU A 202 11.22 -25.26 -55.19
C GLU A 202 12.21 -25.84 -56.23
N GLN A 203 13.20 -26.61 -55.78
CA GLN A 203 14.12 -27.31 -56.70
C GLN A 203 13.35 -28.31 -57.59
N ALA A 204 12.44 -29.09 -57.01
CA ALA A 204 11.65 -30.05 -57.78
C ALA A 204 10.73 -29.38 -58.81
N LYS A 205 10.22 -28.18 -58.51
CA LYS A 205 9.46 -27.36 -59.46
C LYS A 205 10.34 -26.85 -60.60
N LEU A 206 11.53 -26.34 -60.30
CA LEU A 206 12.50 -25.91 -61.30
C LEU A 206 12.87 -27.05 -62.25
N ASP A 207 13.23 -28.22 -61.71
CA ASP A 207 13.59 -29.41 -62.51
C ASP A 207 12.43 -29.85 -63.43
N ARG A 208 11.19 -29.66 -63.00
CA ARG A 208 10.00 -29.95 -63.81
C ARG A 208 9.81 -28.90 -64.91
N ALA A 209 9.95 -27.61 -64.60
CA ALA A 209 9.84 -26.53 -65.56
C ALA A 209 10.91 -26.66 -66.67
N GLN A 210 12.16 -26.92 -66.29
CA GLN A 210 13.27 -27.16 -67.23
C GLN A 210 12.99 -28.31 -68.20
N ARG A 211 12.45 -29.43 -67.69
CA ARG A 211 12.08 -30.59 -68.52
C ARG A 211 10.96 -30.26 -69.51
N LEU A 212 9.98 -29.46 -69.09
CA LEU A 212 8.87 -29.06 -69.96
C LEU A 212 9.34 -28.11 -71.06
N GLU A 213 10.19 -27.14 -70.74
CA GLU A 213 10.82 -26.25 -71.73
C GLU A 213 11.64 -27.03 -72.77
N ALA A 214 12.41 -28.02 -72.33
CA ALA A 214 13.23 -28.85 -73.21
C ALA A 214 12.42 -29.68 -74.23
N THR A 215 11.09 -29.81 -74.08
CA THR A 215 10.25 -30.54 -75.04
C THR A 215 9.96 -29.75 -76.33
N GLY A 216 10.09 -28.41 -76.32
CA GLY A 216 9.81 -27.54 -77.47
C GLY A 216 8.34 -27.48 -77.90
N ASN A 217 7.41 -28.00 -77.09
CA ASN A 217 5.96 -27.95 -77.35
C ASN A 217 5.35 -26.72 -76.65
N GLY A 218 4.67 -25.83 -77.39
CA GLY A 218 4.09 -24.60 -76.85
C GLY A 218 3.11 -24.81 -75.67
N VAL A 219 2.42 -25.96 -75.60
CA VAL A 219 1.58 -26.31 -74.43
C VAL A 219 2.44 -26.63 -73.21
N ALA A 220 3.56 -27.35 -73.40
CA ALA A 220 4.49 -27.68 -72.32
C ALA A 220 5.24 -26.45 -71.81
N GLN A 221 5.62 -25.53 -72.70
CA GLN A 221 6.22 -24.23 -72.33
C GLN A 221 5.23 -23.36 -71.54
N GLY A 222 3.96 -23.31 -71.97
CA GLY A 222 2.91 -22.65 -71.20
C GLY A 222 2.73 -23.24 -69.79
N GLN A 223 2.86 -24.56 -69.64
CA GLN A 223 2.84 -25.22 -68.32
C GLN A 223 4.08 -24.91 -67.48
N ALA A 224 5.27 -24.76 -68.09
CA ALA A 224 6.47 -24.33 -67.39
C ALA A 224 6.30 -22.92 -66.81
N GLY A 225 5.73 -21.98 -67.59
CA GLY A 225 5.43 -20.63 -67.12
C GLY A 225 4.46 -20.56 -65.94
N VAL A 226 3.45 -21.44 -65.90
CA VAL A 226 2.55 -21.56 -64.74
C VAL A 226 3.30 -22.04 -63.49
N ILE A 227 4.23 -22.99 -63.65
CA ILE A 227 5.04 -23.49 -62.53
C ILE A 227 5.95 -22.38 -61.98
N VAL A 228 6.63 -21.64 -62.85
CA VAL A 228 7.46 -20.49 -62.44
C VAL A 228 6.61 -19.42 -61.75
N GLY A 229 5.41 -19.13 -62.26
CA GLY A 229 4.46 -18.24 -61.59
C GLY A 229 4.08 -18.69 -60.18
N GLN A 230 3.88 -20.01 -59.97
CA GLN A 230 3.60 -20.59 -58.65
C GLN A 230 4.80 -20.46 -57.70
N MET A 231 6.03 -20.58 -58.20
CA MET A 231 7.26 -20.34 -57.39
C MET A 231 7.30 -18.90 -56.85
N GLY A 232 6.79 -17.92 -57.60
CA GLY A 232 6.63 -16.54 -57.13
C GLY A 232 5.64 -16.37 -55.97
N VAL A 233 4.57 -17.16 -55.94
CA VAL A 233 3.60 -17.18 -54.81
C VAL A 233 4.26 -17.77 -53.57
N ASP A 234 4.98 -18.88 -53.72
CA ASP A 234 5.68 -19.55 -52.61
C ASP A 234 6.77 -18.66 -52.02
N LYS A 235 7.47 -17.88 -52.84
CA LYS A 235 8.40 -16.83 -52.37
C LYS A 235 7.74 -15.85 -51.41
N SER A 236 6.50 -15.44 -51.67
CA SER A 236 5.75 -14.55 -50.77
C SER A 236 5.35 -15.24 -49.46
N GLN A 237 4.99 -16.52 -49.49
CA GLN A 237 4.68 -17.29 -48.27
C GLN A 237 5.92 -17.50 -47.40
N ILE A 238 7.08 -17.72 -48.01
CA ILE A 238 8.37 -17.81 -47.31
C ILE A 238 8.71 -16.48 -46.63
N SER A 239 8.47 -15.35 -47.29
CA SER A 239 8.65 -14.01 -46.68
C SER A 239 7.77 -13.80 -45.44
N ILE A 240 6.55 -14.33 -45.39
CA ILE A 240 5.69 -14.21 -44.20
C ILE A 240 6.26 -15.04 -43.03
N ALA A 241 6.83 -16.22 -43.33
CA ALA A 241 7.51 -17.04 -42.33
C ALA A 241 8.78 -16.35 -41.81
N ASP A 242 9.52 -15.66 -42.68
CA ASP A 242 10.69 -14.85 -42.33
C ASP A 242 10.35 -13.79 -41.27
N ASP A 243 9.28 -13.01 -41.53
CA ASP A 243 8.81 -11.96 -40.64
C ASP A 243 8.43 -12.50 -39.26
N SER A 244 7.94 -13.74 -39.20
CA SER A 244 7.60 -14.37 -37.93
C SER A 244 8.84 -14.71 -37.09
N ILE A 245 9.93 -15.15 -37.71
CA ILE A 245 11.17 -15.48 -36.99
C ILE A 245 11.84 -14.20 -36.49
N ASP A 246 11.92 -13.17 -37.33
CA ASP A 246 12.55 -11.90 -36.97
C ASP A 246 11.78 -11.21 -35.83
N ARG A 247 10.45 -11.25 -35.85
CA ARG A 247 9.61 -10.76 -34.74
C ARG A 247 9.89 -11.48 -33.44
N VAL A 248 9.91 -12.81 -33.45
CA VAL A 248 10.20 -13.60 -32.23
C VAL A 248 11.57 -13.26 -31.66
N GLN A 249 12.58 -13.07 -32.52
CA GLN A 249 13.92 -12.71 -32.08
C GLN A 249 13.98 -11.30 -31.47
N ALA A 250 13.34 -10.32 -32.11
CA ALA A 250 13.27 -8.94 -31.60
C ALA A 250 12.49 -8.86 -30.28
N ASP A 251 11.35 -9.54 -30.19
CA ASP A 251 10.50 -9.57 -29.00
C ASP A 251 11.22 -10.22 -27.82
N ALA A 252 11.91 -11.35 -28.06
CA ALA A 252 12.70 -12.04 -27.03
C ALA A 252 13.83 -11.15 -26.49
N ALA A 253 14.58 -10.48 -27.38
CA ALA A 253 15.67 -9.60 -26.99
C ALA A 253 15.16 -8.36 -26.21
N SER A 254 14.05 -7.77 -26.65
CA SER A 254 13.41 -6.64 -25.96
C SER A 254 12.93 -7.03 -24.55
N ALA A 255 12.24 -8.17 -24.45
CA ALA A 255 11.76 -8.70 -23.18
C ALA A 255 12.92 -9.03 -22.23
N GLU A 256 13.98 -9.69 -22.72
CA GLU A 256 15.19 -9.98 -21.95
C GLU A 256 15.83 -8.70 -21.39
N ASN A 257 16.01 -7.66 -22.22
CA ASN A 257 16.58 -6.38 -21.77
C ASN A 257 15.74 -5.74 -20.66
N ALA A 258 14.42 -5.70 -20.83
CA ALA A 258 13.51 -5.15 -19.84
C ALA A 258 13.50 -5.96 -18.52
N LEU A 259 13.52 -7.29 -18.62
CA LEU A 259 13.57 -8.18 -17.45
C LEU A 259 14.90 -8.06 -16.73
N ASN A 260 16.03 -8.05 -17.44
CA ASN A 260 17.37 -7.88 -16.85
C ASN A 260 17.49 -6.56 -16.09
N ALA A 261 16.96 -5.46 -16.64
CA ALA A 261 16.92 -4.17 -15.96
C ALA A 261 16.09 -4.24 -14.65
N ARG A 262 14.93 -4.89 -14.67
CA ARG A 262 14.09 -5.08 -13.48
C ARG A 262 14.73 -6.02 -12.45
N ILE A 263 15.38 -7.10 -12.88
CA ILE A 263 16.14 -8.01 -12.01
C ILE A 263 17.24 -7.23 -11.27
N ALA A 264 17.97 -6.37 -11.98
CA ALA A 264 19.06 -5.58 -11.41
C ALA A 264 18.60 -4.69 -10.24
N GLN A 265 17.37 -4.17 -10.29
CA GLN A 265 16.78 -3.34 -9.21
C GLN A 265 16.62 -4.11 -7.90
N TRP A 266 16.56 -5.45 -7.93
CA TRP A 266 16.36 -6.30 -6.76
C TRP A 266 17.65 -6.97 -6.25
N ARG A 267 18.78 -6.69 -6.89
CA ARG A 267 20.10 -7.10 -6.38
C ARG A 267 20.41 -6.36 -5.06
N GLY A 268 21.06 -7.05 -4.13
CA GLY A 268 21.34 -6.53 -2.79
C GLY A 268 20.13 -6.47 -1.82
N THR A 269 18.90 -6.66 -2.33
CA THR A 269 17.68 -6.75 -1.50
C THR A 269 17.11 -8.17 -1.48
N CYS A 270 16.74 -8.72 -2.65
CA CYS A 270 16.15 -10.07 -2.74
C CYS A 270 17.09 -11.12 -3.34
N LEU A 271 18.01 -10.73 -4.22
CA LEU A 271 18.73 -11.67 -5.11
C LEU A 271 20.18 -11.95 -4.71
N ASP A 272 20.89 -10.97 -4.16
CA ASP A 272 22.29 -11.07 -3.78
C ASP A 272 22.48 -10.57 -2.33
N GLY A 273 23.56 -11.01 -1.67
CA GLY A 273 23.86 -10.74 -0.26
C GLY A 273 23.58 -9.30 0.18
N SER A 274 22.96 -9.16 1.35
CA SER A 274 22.20 -7.97 1.75
C SER A 274 23.07 -6.71 1.89
N THR A 275 22.79 -5.70 1.07
CA THR A 275 23.19 -4.29 1.32
C THR A 275 22.21 -3.58 2.26
N VAL A 276 21.22 -4.31 2.77
CA VAL A 276 20.14 -3.85 3.63
C VAL A 276 20.67 -3.45 5.01
N LYS A 277 20.26 -2.27 5.47
CA LYS A 277 20.58 -1.74 6.80
C LYS A 277 19.42 -1.95 7.78
N VAL A 278 19.75 -1.95 9.07
CA VAL A 278 18.73 -1.97 10.13
C VAL A 278 17.84 -0.74 9.99
N GLY A 279 16.53 -0.96 9.87
CA GLY A 279 15.53 0.10 9.68
C GLY A 279 15.02 0.24 8.24
N ASP A 280 15.67 -0.39 7.26
CA ASP A 280 15.20 -0.37 5.89
C ASP A 280 13.82 -1.04 5.74
N VAL A 281 13.07 -0.56 4.75
CA VAL A 281 11.80 -1.15 4.34
C VAL A 281 12.08 -2.06 3.16
N ILE A 282 12.04 -3.37 3.39
CA ILE A 282 12.31 -4.40 2.39
C ILE A 282 11.06 -5.25 2.15
N PRO A 283 10.93 -5.91 0.98
CA PRO A 283 9.91 -6.92 0.78
C PRO A 283 10.03 -8.05 1.81
N ASP A 284 8.94 -8.77 2.00
CA ASP A 284 8.94 -9.99 2.78
C ASP A 284 9.81 -11.07 2.14
N MET A 285 10.37 -11.94 2.98
CA MET A 285 11.26 -13.01 2.52
C MET A 285 10.55 -14.04 1.62
N GLY A 286 9.23 -14.17 1.71
CA GLY A 286 8.43 -15.05 0.85
C GLY A 286 8.51 -14.63 -0.63
N PRO A 287 8.04 -13.42 -0.99
CA PRO A 287 8.22 -12.84 -2.31
C PRO A 287 9.67 -12.88 -2.82
N CYS A 288 10.66 -12.49 -2.00
CA CYS A 288 12.06 -12.55 -2.43
C CYS A 288 12.53 -13.97 -2.79
N LYS A 289 12.12 -15.00 -2.04
CA LYS A 289 12.42 -16.41 -2.38
C LYS A 289 11.74 -16.84 -3.68
N GLY A 290 10.52 -16.38 -3.93
CA GLY A 290 9.80 -16.61 -5.18
C GLY A 290 10.57 -16.02 -6.36
N LEU A 291 10.99 -14.76 -6.24
CA LEU A 291 11.77 -14.07 -7.26
C LEU A 291 13.11 -14.77 -7.54
N ALA A 292 13.85 -15.16 -6.50
CA ALA A 292 15.13 -15.85 -6.69
C ALA A 292 14.98 -17.15 -7.51
N ARG A 293 13.92 -17.93 -7.27
CA ARG A 293 13.62 -19.14 -8.07
C ARG A 293 13.26 -18.79 -9.51
N ALA A 294 12.45 -17.76 -9.73
CA ALA A 294 12.07 -17.33 -11.08
C ALA A 294 13.28 -16.81 -11.87
N VAL A 295 14.19 -16.07 -11.23
CA VAL A 295 15.45 -15.62 -11.84
C VAL A 295 16.35 -16.80 -12.20
N ALA A 296 16.43 -17.83 -11.35
CA ALA A 296 17.18 -19.04 -11.67
C ALA A 296 16.61 -19.78 -12.89
N ALA A 297 15.28 -19.94 -12.97
CA ALA A 297 14.62 -20.56 -14.12
C ALA A 297 14.79 -19.74 -15.41
N TYR A 298 14.66 -18.42 -15.30
CA TYR A 298 14.93 -17.48 -16.39
C TYR A 298 16.36 -17.60 -16.92
N ASN A 299 17.36 -17.56 -16.04
CA ASN A 299 18.77 -17.73 -16.44
C ASN A 299 19.05 -19.11 -17.05
N ALA A 300 18.33 -20.15 -16.62
CA ALA A 300 18.47 -21.49 -17.17
C ALA A 300 17.89 -21.63 -18.59
N VAL A 301 16.83 -20.89 -18.93
CA VAL A 301 16.19 -20.96 -20.26
C VAL A 301 16.85 -20.08 -21.32
N LEU A 302 17.59 -19.04 -20.92
CA LEU A 302 18.24 -18.12 -21.86
C LEU A 302 19.23 -18.81 -22.82
N PRO A 303 20.22 -19.61 -22.35
CA PRO A 303 21.17 -20.25 -23.26
C PRO A 303 20.53 -21.14 -24.34
N PRO A 304 19.60 -22.08 -24.01
CA PRO A 304 18.97 -22.88 -25.06
C PRO A 304 18.09 -22.04 -25.98
N LEU A 305 17.40 -21.01 -25.48
CA LEU A 305 16.60 -20.11 -26.33
C LEU A 305 17.47 -19.35 -27.33
N HIS A 306 18.57 -18.75 -26.89
CA HIS A 306 19.52 -18.05 -27.75
C HIS A 306 20.10 -18.99 -28.82
N SER A 307 20.46 -20.21 -28.44
CA SER A 307 20.97 -21.22 -29.38
C SER A 307 19.92 -21.59 -30.43
N ALA A 308 18.66 -21.82 -30.03
CA ALA A 308 17.59 -22.17 -30.95
C ALA A 308 17.26 -21.02 -31.93
N LEU A 309 17.25 -19.77 -31.44
CA LEU A 309 17.03 -18.59 -32.28
C LEU A 309 18.18 -18.41 -33.29
N ALA A 310 19.43 -18.54 -32.84
CA ALA A 310 20.59 -18.46 -33.72
C ALA A 310 20.55 -19.55 -34.81
N ALA A 311 20.21 -20.78 -34.44
CA ALA A 311 20.09 -21.87 -35.39
C ALA A 311 18.93 -21.66 -36.39
N ALA A 312 17.79 -21.12 -35.95
CA ALA A 312 16.69 -20.75 -36.85
C ALA A 312 17.07 -19.64 -37.83
N ALA A 313 17.78 -18.61 -37.36
CA ALA A 313 18.31 -17.55 -38.21
C ALA A 313 19.32 -18.09 -39.24
N GLN A 314 20.17 -19.03 -38.84
CA GLN A 314 21.11 -19.69 -39.74
C GLN A 314 20.39 -20.54 -40.80
N ALA A 315 19.38 -21.33 -40.41
CA ALA A 315 18.58 -22.13 -41.35
C ALA A 315 17.84 -21.25 -42.36
N LYS A 316 17.26 -20.14 -41.91
CA LYS A 316 16.67 -19.10 -42.78
C LYS A 316 17.70 -18.58 -43.78
N ALA A 317 18.86 -18.12 -43.31
CA ALA A 317 19.90 -17.58 -44.18
C ALA A 317 20.41 -18.60 -45.22
N HIS A 318 20.61 -19.86 -44.81
CA HIS A 318 21.02 -20.93 -45.71
C HIS A 318 19.95 -21.27 -46.75
N GLY A 319 18.69 -21.43 -46.31
CA GLY A 319 17.56 -21.67 -47.19
C GLY A 319 17.36 -20.57 -48.22
N HIS A 320 17.47 -19.30 -47.81
CA HIS A 320 17.41 -18.15 -48.73
C HIS A 320 18.51 -18.16 -49.78
N ALA A 321 19.75 -18.51 -49.42
CA ALA A 321 20.84 -18.59 -50.39
C ALA A 321 20.56 -19.64 -51.49
N GLN A 322 20.00 -20.79 -51.09
CA GLN A 322 19.62 -21.86 -52.02
C GLN A 322 18.40 -21.46 -52.87
N LEU A 323 17.34 -20.95 -52.23
CA LEU A 323 16.13 -20.48 -52.92
C LEU A 323 16.42 -19.35 -53.91
N ALA A 324 17.30 -18.41 -53.57
CA ALA A 324 17.71 -17.34 -54.47
C ALA A 324 18.36 -17.89 -55.75
N THR A 325 19.19 -18.93 -55.61
CA THR A 325 19.80 -19.62 -56.76
C THR A 325 18.76 -20.31 -57.62
N ILE A 326 17.78 -20.99 -56.99
CA ILE A 326 16.68 -21.68 -57.67
C ILE A 326 15.79 -20.69 -58.42
N TRP A 327 15.38 -19.59 -57.77
CA TRP A 327 14.54 -18.57 -58.38
C TRP A 327 15.25 -17.84 -59.52
N GLN A 328 16.53 -17.52 -59.36
CA GLN A 328 17.31 -16.93 -60.45
C GLN A 328 17.41 -17.86 -61.66
N ALA A 329 17.55 -19.18 -61.44
CA ALA A 329 17.53 -20.15 -62.53
C ALA A 329 16.15 -20.28 -63.18
N ALA A 330 15.07 -20.18 -62.40
CA ALA A 330 13.70 -20.17 -62.90
C ALA A 330 13.38 -18.92 -63.74
N ASP A 331 13.85 -17.75 -63.30
CA ASP A 331 13.69 -16.49 -64.03
C ASP A 331 14.41 -16.53 -65.38
N ASN A 332 15.54 -17.26 -65.50
CA ASN A 332 16.27 -17.43 -66.75
C ASN A 332 15.63 -18.44 -67.74
N LEU A 333 14.58 -19.15 -67.36
CA LEU A 333 13.82 -20.02 -68.27
C LEU A 333 12.85 -19.24 -69.17
N HIS A 334 12.63 -17.95 -68.89
CA HIS A 334 11.72 -17.08 -69.60
C HIS A 334 12.38 -15.77 -70.05
#